data_AF-A0A1V1NV08-F1
#
_entry.id   AF-A0A1V1NV08-F1
#
_cell.length_a   1.000
_cell.length_b   1.000
_cell.length_c   1.000
_cell.angle_alpha   90.00
_cell.angle_beta   90.00
_cell.angle_gamma   90.00
#
_symmetry.space_group_name_H-M   'P 1'
#
loop_
_entity.id
_entity.type
_entity.pdbx_description
1 polymer ?
#
loop_
_entity_poly.entity_id
_entity_poly.type
_entity_poly.pdbx_seq_one_letter_code
_entity_poly.pdbx_strand_id
1 'polypeptide(L)'
;MGFTSLLVTNGSQFEQNDIIESIISSKNLHIRISIDAYSNETHKNNHGLNESKYDSICKSIENLINEIKLSKSDVSISISHLIHKNTFDDLFLLFKAVEYWKK
;
A
#
# COMPACT_ATOMS: atom_id res chain seq x y z
N MET A 1 11.36 0.64 -17.97
CA MET A 1 11.50 1.53 -16.79
C MET A 1 12.26 0.76 -15.74
N GLY A 2 13.48 1.16 -15.41
CA GLY A 2 14.28 0.50 -14.36
C GLY A 2 14.32 1.41 -13.14
N PHE A 3 13.77 0.96 -12.00
CA PHE A 3 14.06 1.57 -10.72
C PHE A 3 15.45 1.10 -10.26
N THR A 4 16.17 1.95 -9.54
CA THR A 4 17.48 1.61 -8.94
C THR A 4 17.32 1.13 -7.50
N SER A 5 16.23 1.54 -6.85
CA SER A 5 15.95 1.24 -5.45
C SER A 5 14.54 0.68 -5.29
N LEU A 6 14.39 -0.34 -4.44
CA LEU A 6 13.12 -0.93 -4.06
C LEU A 6 12.91 -0.75 -2.55
N LEU A 7 11.79 -0.15 -2.16
CA LEU A 7 11.28 -0.14 -0.80
C LEU A 7 10.12 -1.12 -0.68
N VAL A 8 10.22 -2.08 0.24
CA VAL A 8 9.13 -3.02 0.56
C VAL A 8 8.59 -2.69 1.95
N THR A 9 7.28 -2.49 2.06
CA THR A 9 6.63 -2.07 3.32
C THR A 9 5.18 -2.53 3.39
N ASN A 10 4.58 -2.51 4.59
CA ASN A 10 3.14 -2.72 4.80
C ASN A 10 2.31 -1.43 4.67
N GLY A 11 2.98 -0.28 4.48
CA GLY A 11 2.34 1.02 4.26
C GLY A 11 1.74 1.66 5.51
N SER A 12 2.04 1.19 6.72
CA SER A 12 1.39 1.69 7.95
C SER A 12 1.93 3.02 8.48
N GLN A 13 2.92 3.65 7.83
CA GLN A 13 3.64 4.82 8.36
C GLN A 13 3.70 6.02 7.42
N PHE A 14 2.95 6.04 6.33
CA PHE A 14 2.85 7.18 5.41
C PHE A 14 1.90 8.30 5.91
N GLU A 15 1.63 8.35 7.21
CA GLU A 15 1.03 9.52 7.86
C GLU A 15 2.10 10.52 8.34
N GLN A 16 3.38 10.13 8.32
CA GLN A 16 4.50 10.97 8.72
C GLN A 16 5.03 11.75 7.51
N ASN A 17 4.92 13.08 7.54
CA ASN A 17 5.31 13.95 6.43
C ASN A 17 6.78 13.75 6.02
N ASP A 18 7.70 13.64 6.98
CA ASP A 18 9.13 13.48 6.70
C ASP A 18 9.45 12.22 5.87
N ILE A 19 8.68 11.14 6.09
CA ILE A 19 8.81 9.89 5.31
C ILE A 19 8.33 10.12 3.88
N ILE A 20 7.19 10.78 3.70
CA ILE A 20 6.65 11.07 2.38
C ILE A 20 7.58 12.01 1.61
N GLU A 21 8.07 13.07 2.24
CA GLU A 21 9.02 14.02 1.64
C GLU A 21 10.31 13.32 1.17
N SER A 22 10.82 12.39 1.98
CA SER A 22 11.98 11.57 1.61
C SER A 22 11.69 10.66 0.42
N ILE A 23 10.46 10.12 0.34
CA ILE A 23 10.03 9.29 -0.78
C ILE A 23 9.89 10.12 -2.07
N ILE A 24 9.13 11.21 -2.05
CA ILE A 24 8.85 12.01 -3.27
C ILE A 24 10.11 12.64 -3.86
N SER A 25 11.11 12.93 -3.03
CA SER A 25 12.41 13.46 -3.45
C SER A 25 13.36 12.39 -4.00
N SER A 26 13.05 11.10 -3.81
CA SER A 26 13.85 9.99 -4.30
C SER A 26 13.72 9.82 -5.81
N LYS A 27 14.85 9.71 -6.51
CA LYS A 27 14.88 9.40 -7.95
C LYS A 27 14.90 7.90 -8.17
N ASN A 28 14.16 7.42 -9.17
CA ASN A 28 14.13 6.01 -9.59
C ASN A 28 13.80 5.02 -8.46
N LEU A 29 12.92 5.41 -7.55
CA LEU A 29 12.43 4.54 -6.47
C LEU A 29 11.17 3.79 -6.92
N HIS A 30 11.11 2.50 -6.61
CA HIS A 30 9.89 1.71 -6.64
C HIS A 30 9.47 1.35 -5.22
N ILE A 31 8.20 1.56 -4.89
CA ILE A 31 7.61 1.18 -3.62
C ILE A 31 6.67 0.01 -3.87
N ARG A 32 6.95 -1.11 -3.21
CA ARG A 32 6.06 -2.27 -3.18
C ARG A 32 5.40 -2.34 -1.81
N ILE A 33 4.10 -2.14 -1.78
CA ILE A 33 3.30 -2.24 -0.57
C ILE A 33 2.70 -3.63 -0.48
N SER A 34 2.98 -4.35 0.61
CA SER A 34 2.40 -5.66 0.88
C SER A 34 1.18 -5.50 1.78
N ILE A 35 0.00 -5.86 1.27
CA ILE A 35 -1.25 -5.82 2.01
C ILE A 35 -1.81 -7.24 1.98
N ASP A 36 -1.79 -7.93 3.12
CA ASP A 36 -2.26 -9.31 3.23
C ASP A 36 -3.69 -9.40 3.76
N ALA A 37 -4.50 -8.37 3.51
CA ALA A 37 -5.89 -8.27 3.94
C ALA A 37 -6.71 -7.39 2.98
N TYR A 38 -8.02 -7.50 3.03
CA TYR A 38 -8.96 -6.64 2.29
C TYR A 38 -10.05 -6.02 3.19
N SER A 39 -10.03 -6.35 4.48
CA SER A 39 -10.92 -5.85 5.50
C SER A 39 -10.24 -5.87 6.87
N ASN A 40 -10.78 -5.13 7.84
CA ASN A 40 -10.32 -5.22 9.23
C ASN A 40 -10.44 -6.65 9.79
N GLU A 41 -11.48 -7.40 9.39
CA GLU A 41 -11.71 -8.78 9.82
C GLU A 41 -10.62 -9.72 9.30
N THR A 42 -10.27 -9.64 8.02
CA THR A 42 -9.22 -10.48 7.43
C THR A 42 -7.83 -10.07 7.89
N HIS A 43 -7.61 -8.77 8.09
CA HIS A 43 -6.39 -8.27 8.72
C HIS A 43 -6.24 -8.84 10.14
N LYS A 44 -7.32 -8.83 10.94
CA LYS A 44 -7.33 -9.44 12.27
C LYS A 44 -7.05 -10.94 12.22
N ASN A 45 -7.68 -11.68 11.29
CA ASN A 45 -7.47 -13.11 11.14
C ASN A 45 -6.02 -13.45 10.74
N ASN A 46 -5.41 -12.65 9.85
CA ASN A 46 -4.07 -12.93 9.33
C ASN A 46 -2.95 -12.45 10.26
N HIS A 47 -3.17 -11.40 11.05
CA HIS A 47 -2.13 -10.82 11.92
C HIS A 47 -2.38 -11.00 13.42
N GLY A 48 -3.52 -11.57 13.83
CA GLY A 48 -3.86 -11.83 15.24
C GLY A 48 -4.08 -10.55 16.08
N LEU A 49 -4.23 -9.39 15.45
CA LEU A 49 -4.37 -8.10 16.10
C LEU A 49 -5.85 -7.70 16.24
N ASN A 50 -6.27 -7.30 17.44
CA ASN A 50 -7.66 -6.91 17.74
C ASN A 50 -8.07 -5.53 17.19
N GLU A 51 -7.14 -4.75 16.65
CA GLU A 51 -7.40 -3.38 16.18
C GLU A 51 -7.63 -3.32 14.67
N SER A 52 -8.64 -2.52 14.30
CA SER A 52 -9.01 -2.13 12.94
C SER A 52 -7.92 -1.30 12.25
N LYS A 53 -6.80 -1.94 11.90
CA LYS A 53 -5.63 -1.29 11.28
C LYS A 53 -5.70 -1.23 9.77
N TYR A 54 -6.57 -2.01 9.13
CA TYR A 54 -6.66 -2.04 7.67
C TYR A 54 -7.07 -0.69 7.10
N ASP A 55 -8.09 -0.04 7.67
CA ASP A 55 -8.55 1.26 7.17
C ASP A 55 -7.48 2.36 7.35
N SER A 56 -6.72 2.33 8.44
CA SER A 56 -5.61 3.26 8.66
C SER A 56 -4.48 3.02 7.67
N ILE A 57 -4.13 1.76 7.40
CA ILE A 57 -3.15 1.39 6.36
C ILE A 57 -3.63 1.91 4.99
N CYS A 58 -4.89 1.67 4.62
CA CYS A 58 -5.44 2.15 3.36
C CYS A 58 -5.37 3.68 3.22
N LYS A 59 -5.71 4.42 4.29
CA LYS A 59 -5.60 5.89 4.31
C LYS A 59 -4.16 6.37 4.21
N SER A 60 -3.24 5.69 4.90
CA SER A 60 -1.82 5.99 4.85
C SER A 60 -1.28 5.81 3.42
N ILE A 61 -1.65 4.72 2.76
CA ILE A 61 -1.29 4.45 1.36
C ILE A 61 -1.90 5.48 0.41
N GLU A 62 -3.18 5.82 0.61
CA GLU A 62 -3.86 6.86 -0.16
C GLU A 62 -3.15 8.22 -0.06
N ASN A 63 -2.69 8.59 1.14
CA ASN A 63 -1.91 9.82 1.36
C ASN A 63 -0.62 9.83 0.51
N LEU A 64 0.15 8.74 0.56
CA LEU A 64 1.36 8.62 -0.26
C LEU A 64 1.07 8.74 -1.76
N ILE A 65 0.04 8.04 -2.26
CA ILE A 65 -0.33 8.06 -3.68
C ILE A 65 -0.68 9.49 -4.12
N ASN A 66 -1.43 10.22 -3.30
CA ASN A 66 -1.82 11.60 -3.58
C ASN A 66 -0.60 12.52 -3.65
N GLU A 67 0.33 12.40 -2.70
CA GLU A 67 1.55 13.23 -2.68
C GLU A 67 2.47 12.93 -3.87
N ILE A 68 2.60 11.67 -4.29
CA ILE A 68 3.32 11.31 -5.53
C ILE A 68 2.67 11.97 -6.76
N LYS A 69 1.32 11.92 -6.86
CA LYS A 69 0.57 12.56 -7.96
C LYS A 69 0.75 14.08 -7.97
N LEU A 70 0.62 14.73 -6.82
CA LEU A 70 0.70 16.20 -6.68
C LEU A 70 2.11 16.72 -6.98
N SER A 71 3.14 16.04 -6.49
CA SER A 71 4.54 16.40 -6.70
C SER A 71 5.08 16.06 -8.09
N LYS A 72 4.31 15.30 -8.89
CA LYS A 72 4.76 14.75 -10.19
C LYS A 72 6.07 13.97 -10.05
N SER A 73 6.21 13.24 -8.95
CA SER A 73 7.42 12.46 -8.65
C SER A 73 7.52 11.26 -9.60
N ASP A 74 8.76 10.86 -9.92
CA ASP A 74 9.06 9.67 -10.73
C ASP A 74 8.96 8.36 -9.93
N VAL A 75 8.55 8.44 -8.66
CA VAL A 75 8.32 7.27 -7.81
C VAL A 75 7.21 6.42 -8.39
N SER A 76 7.49 5.13 -8.55
CA SER A 76 6.50 4.15 -8.99
C SER A 76 6.03 3.32 -7.80
N ILE A 77 4.76 2.94 -7.78
CA ILE A 77 4.15 2.18 -6.69
C ILE A 77 3.48 0.92 -7.21
N SER A 78 3.60 -0.18 -6.47
CA SER A 78 2.85 -1.41 -6.69
C SER A 78 2.28 -1.93 -5.36
N ILE A 79 1.17 -2.64 -5.47
CA ILE A 79 0.55 -3.33 -4.35
C ILE A 79 0.68 -4.83 -4.59
N SER A 80 1.19 -5.55 -3.62
CA SER A 80 1.24 -7.01 -3.61
C SER A 80 0.40 -7.57 -2.48
N HIS A 81 -0.21 -8.72 -2.74
CA HIS A 81 -1.06 -9.43 -1.80
C HIS A 81 -0.65 -10.90 -1.77
N LEU A 82 -0.51 -11.45 -0.57
CA LEU A 82 -0.27 -12.88 -0.41
C LEU A 82 -1.60 -13.66 -0.49
N ILE A 83 -1.70 -14.54 -1.47
CA ILE A 83 -2.86 -15.41 -1.64
C ILE A 83 -2.62 -16.71 -0.86
N HIS A 84 -3.45 -16.97 0.14
CA HIS A 84 -3.54 -18.23 0.85
C HIS A 84 -4.61 -19.14 0.23
N LYS A 85 -4.55 -20.44 0.55
CA LYS A 85 -5.45 -21.48 -0.02
C LYS A 85 -6.95 -21.17 0.17
N ASN A 86 -7.30 -20.38 1.18
CA ASN A 86 -8.66 -19.99 1.53
C ASN A 86 -9.04 -18.57 1.07
N THR A 87 -8.13 -17.85 0.39
CA THR A 87 -8.29 -16.43 0.02
C THR A 87 -8.40 -16.25 -1.50
N PHE A 88 -8.73 -17.32 -2.25
CA PHE A 88 -8.88 -17.21 -3.70
C PHE A 88 -10.06 -16.32 -4.09
N ASP A 89 -11.13 -16.32 -3.29
CA ASP A 89 -12.25 -15.38 -3.42
C ASP A 89 -11.83 -13.93 -3.12
N ASP A 90 -10.74 -13.75 -2.37
CA ASP A 90 -10.22 -12.43 -1.99
C ASP A 90 -9.49 -11.74 -3.15
N LEU A 91 -9.13 -12.47 -4.21
CA LEU A 91 -8.66 -11.88 -5.46
C LEU A 91 -9.69 -10.88 -6.01
N PHE A 92 -10.99 -11.20 -5.93
CA PHE A 92 -12.04 -10.32 -6.42
C PHE A 92 -12.14 -9.03 -5.60
N LEU A 93 -11.90 -9.13 -4.29
CA LEU A 93 -11.90 -7.99 -3.37
C LEU A 93 -10.62 -7.15 -3.50
N LEU A 94 -9.48 -7.79 -3.80
CA LEU A 94 -8.24 -7.11 -4.17
C LEU A 94 -8.42 -6.26 -5.43
N PHE A 95 -9.07 -6.80 -6.46
CA PHE A 95 -9.38 -6.03 -7.66
C PHE A 95 -10.23 -4.80 -7.33
N LYS A 96 -11.22 -4.92 -6.44
CA LYS A 96 -12.01 -3.76 -5.97
C LYS A 96 -11.17 -2.74 -5.20
N ALA A 97 -10.23 -3.19 -4.36
CA ALA A 97 -9.33 -2.30 -3.64
C ALA A 97 -8.40 -1.53 -4.58
N VAL A 98 -7.87 -2.19 -5.63
CA VAL A 98 -7.08 -1.51 -6.67
C VAL A 98 -7.91 -0.45 -7.41
N GLU A 99 -9.18 -0.73 -7.71
CA GLU A 99 -10.09 0.25 -8.33
C GLU A 99 -10.37 1.47 -7.43
N TYR A 100 -10.27 1.34 -6.10
CA TYR A 100 -10.41 2.47 -5.17
C TYR A 100 -9.29 3.51 -5.38
N TRP A 101 -8.04 3.07 -5.54
CA TRP A 101 -6.87 3.96 -5.69
C TRP A 101 -6.57 4.42 -7.13
N LYS A 102 -7.27 3.88 -8.12
CA LYS A 102 -7.15 4.32 -9.53
C LYS A 102 -7.81 5.67 -9.81
N LYS A 103 -8.75 6.11 -8.96
CA LYS A 103 -9.41 7.40 -9.09
C LYS A 103 -8.45 8.56 -8.78
#